data_AF-A0A7W7WMX9-F1
#
_entry.id   AF-A0A7W7WMX9-F1
#
_cell.length_a   1.000
_cell.length_b   1.000
_cell.length_c   1.000
_cell.angle_alpha   90.00
_cell.angle_beta   90.00
_cell.angle_gamma   90.00
#
_symmetry.space_group_name_H-M   'P 1'
#
loop_
_entity.id
_entity.type
_entity.pdbx_description
1 polymer ?
#
loop_
_entity_poly.entity_id
_entity_poly.type
_entity_poly.pdbx_seq_one_letter_code
_entity_poly.pdbx_strand_id
1 'polypeptide(L)'
;MAIQVDHAAIKTLADNITGYLDDAFNEYMKLYQVKSLAPGDFPDGDALELAFDKRKEEAQQALVGIIRTAMDIYAELTSVSEKYAATEDDNTITAAELNALITKVKAELPGVEL
;
A
#
# COMPACT_ATOMS: atom_id res chain seq x y z
N MET A 1 -13.68 27.88 -3.84
CA MET A 1 -12.28 27.75 -3.38
C MET A 1 -11.61 26.78 -4.32
N ALA A 2 -10.75 27.26 -5.23
CA ALA A 2 -9.92 26.37 -6.02
C ALA A 2 -8.93 25.71 -5.05
N ILE A 3 -8.91 24.38 -5.02
CA ILE A 3 -7.88 23.64 -4.28
C ILE A 3 -6.59 23.99 -5.00
N GLN A 4 -5.80 24.88 -4.41
CA GLN A 4 -4.41 25.04 -4.79
C GLN A 4 -3.80 23.67 -4.53
N VAL A 5 -3.50 22.94 -5.60
CA VAL A 5 -2.86 21.64 -5.50
C VAL A 5 -1.48 21.91 -4.90
N ASP A 6 -1.39 21.70 -3.59
CA ASP A 6 -0.18 21.99 -2.85
C ASP A 6 0.80 20.87 -3.14
N HIS A 7 1.91 21.19 -3.82
CA HIS A 7 3.02 20.26 -4.02
C HIS A 7 3.47 19.63 -2.70
N ALA A 8 3.34 20.36 -1.59
CA ALA A 8 3.61 19.81 -0.27
C ALA A 8 2.63 18.69 0.08
N ALA A 9 1.34 18.81 -0.22
CA ALA A 9 0.35 17.76 0.03
C ALA A 9 0.58 16.51 -0.84
N ILE A 10 0.93 16.68 -2.12
CA ILE A 10 1.32 15.54 -2.99
C ILE A 10 2.55 14.85 -2.42
N LYS A 11 3.57 15.62 -2.04
CA LYS A 11 4.80 15.07 -1.47
C LYS A 11 4.55 14.34 -0.16
N THR A 12 3.79 14.93 0.76
CA THR A 12 3.40 14.29 2.02
C THR A 12 2.66 12.99 1.77
N LEU A 13 1.76 12.95 0.80
CA LEU A 13 1.06 11.71 0.44
C LEU A 13 2.01 10.65 -0.14
N ALA A 14 2.97 11.04 -0.98
CA ALA A 14 4.01 10.14 -1.48
C ALA A 14 4.86 9.54 -0.33
N ASP A 15 5.26 10.39 0.61
CA ASP A 15 6.05 10.00 1.77
C ASP A 15 5.27 9.02 2.67
N ASN A 16 3.98 9.29 2.89
CA ASN A 16 3.10 8.42 3.70
C ASN A 16 2.85 7.06 3.02
N ILE A 17 2.66 7.02 1.70
CA ILE A 17 2.53 5.76 0.95
C ILE A 17 3.84 4.95 1.01
N THR A 18 4.98 5.63 0.96
CA THR A 18 6.30 4.98 1.06
C THR A 18 6.50 4.36 2.44
N GLY A 19 6.18 5.09 3.51
CA GLY A 19 6.22 4.54 4.87
C GLY A 19 5.28 3.34 5.04
N TYR A 20 4.08 3.41 4.49
CA TYR A 20 3.13 2.29 4.50
C TYR A 20 3.64 1.07 3.73
N LEU A 21 4.33 1.27 2.59
CA LEU A 21 4.99 0.21 1.84
C LEU A 21 6.12 -0.46 2.63
N ASP A 22 6.95 0.33 3.32
CA ASP A 22 8.02 -0.18 4.17
C ASP A 22 7.46 -1.04 5.32
N ASP A 23 6.39 -0.57 5.98
CA ASP A 23 5.72 -1.33 7.03
C ASP A 23 5.11 -2.64 6.50
N ALA A 24 4.40 -2.59 5.36
CA ALA A 24 3.82 -3.78 4.74
C ALA A 24 4.90 -4.80 4.33
N PHE A 25 6.05 -4.32 3.81
CA PHE A 25 7.19 -5.16 3.46
C PHE A 25 7.86 -5.77 4.69
N ASN A 26 8.03 -4.99 5.76
CA ASN A 26 8.57 -5.48 7.04
C ASN A 26 7.69 -6.59 7.63
N GLU A 27 6.36 -6.44 7.57
CA GLU A 27 5.42 -7.45 8.05
C GLU A 27 5.42 -8.70 7.19
N TYR A 28 5.52 -8.53 5.86
CA TYR A 28 5.71 -9.65 4.94
C TYR A 28 6.99 -10.43 5.25
N MET A 29 8.11 -9.74 5.49
CA MET A 29 9.38 -10.36 5.85
C MET A 29 9.32 -11.10 7.19
N LYS A 30 8.62 -10.56 8.19
CA LYS A 30 8.37 -11.25 9.46
C LYS A 30 7.60 -12.55 9.23
N LEU A 31 6.51 -12.52 8.44
CA LEU A 31 5.73 -13.72 8.11
C LEU A 31 6.53 -14.73 7.28
N TYR A 32 7.44 -14.28 6.41
CA TYR A 32 8.34 -15.16 5.67
C TYR A 32 9.31 -15.91 6.59
N GLN A 33 9.70 -15.29 7.71
CA GLN A 33 10.58 -15.90 8.72
C GLN A 33 9.84 -16.83 9.69
N VAL A 34 8.49 -16.81 9.70
CA VAL A 34 7.68 -17.72 10.52
C VAL A 34 7.82 -19.14 9.97
N LYS A 35 8.53 -19.98 10.72
CA LYS A 35 8.70 -21.41 10.41
C LYS A 35 7.34 -22.12 10.46
N SER A 36 7.15 -23.09 9.57
CA SER A 36 6.05 -24.06 9.68
C SER A 36 6.17 -24.84 11.00
N LEU A 37 5.04 -25.32 11.51
CA LEU A 37 4.99 -26.19 12.68
C LEU A 37 5.76 -27.48 12.38
N ALA A 38 6.53 -28.00 13.33
CA ALA A 38 7.29 -29.22 13.09
C ALA A 38 6.39 -30.46 13.21
N PRO A 39 6.57 -31.47 12.34
CA PRO A 39 5.87 -32.74 12.48
C PRO A 39 6.16 -33.36 13.86
N GLY A 40 5.09 -33.70 14.59
CA GLY A 40 5.18 -34.34 15.91
C GLY A 40 5.06 -33.41 17.13
N ASP A 41 4.93 -32.10 16.94
CA ASP A 41 4.67 -31.16 18.06
C ASP A 41 3.28 -31.36 18.69
N PHE A 42 2.33 -31.96 17.94
CA PHE A 42 0.96 -32.21 18.42
C PHE A 42 0.40 -33.55 17.89
N PRO A 43 -0.50 -34.22 18.63
CA PRO A 43 -1.20 -35.44 18.18
C PRO A 43 -2.05 -35.24 16.91
N ASP A 44 -2.57 -34.01 16.73
CA ASP A 44 -3.27 -33.54 15.51
C ASP A 44 -2.34 -32.67 14.64
N GLY A 45 -1.02 -32.86 14.76
CA GLY A 45 0.03 -32.00 14.23
C GLY A 45 -0.12 -31.68 12.74
N ASP A 46 -0.46 -32.68 11.93
CA ASP A 46 -0.58 -32.52 10.48
C ASP A 46 -1.76 -31.60 10.09
N ALA A 47 -2.88 -31.67 10.82
CA ALA A 47 -4.06 -30.83 10.55
C ALA A 47 -3.85 -29.38 11.04
N LEU A 48 -3.15 -29.22 12.18
CA LEU A 48 -2.75 -27.92 12.71
C LEU A 48 -1.70 -27.24 11.84
N GLU A 49 -0.72 -28.00 11.35
CA GLU A 49 0.29 -27.54 10.38
C GLU A 49 -0.38 -27.05 9.10
N LEU A 50 -1.26 -27.86 8.50
CA LEU A 50 -1.97 -27.48 7.28
C LEU A 50 -2.81 -26.20 7.46
N ALA A 51 -3.54 -26.08 8.58
CA ALA A 51 -4.36 -24.91 8.86
C ALA A 51 -3.51 -23.66 9.14
N PHE A 52 -2.38 -23.81 9.82
CA PHE A 52 -1.43 -22.73 10.09
C PHE A 52 -0.76 -22.25 8.80
N ASP A 53 -0.25 -23.18 7.98
CA ASP A 53 0.42 -22.85 6.73
C ASP A 53 -0.54 -22.23 5.73
N LYS A 54 -1.80 -22.69 5.67
CA LYS A 54 -2.83 -22.04 4.86
C LYS A 54 -3.08 -20.59 5.29
N ARG A 55 -3.24 -20.33 6.59
CA ARG A 55 -3.43 -18.96 7.11
C ARG A 55 -2.21 -18.08 6.88
N LYS A 56 -1.01 -18.65 7.00
CA LYS A 56 0.26 -17.96 6.72
C LYS A 56 0.33 -17.55 5.24
N GLU A 57 -0.03 -18.45 4.33
CA GLU A 57 -0.09 -18.17 2.90
C GLU A 57 -1.15 -17.11 2.57
N GLU A 58 -2.36 -17.23 3.12
CA GLU A 58 -3.43 -16.23 2.96
C GLU A 58 -2.98 -14.84 3.42
N ALA A 59 -2.27 -14.76 4.55
CA ALA A 59 -1.72 -13.49 5.06
C ALA A 59 -0.61 -12.92 4.16
N GLN A 60 0.29 -13.77 3.65
CA GLN A 60 1.32 -13.37 2.70
C GLN A 60 0.72 -12.85 1.39
N GLN A 61 -0.28 -13.52 0.84
CA GLN A 61 -0.99 -13.09 -0.37
C GLN A 61 -1.71 -11.75 -0.17
N ALA A 62 -2.34 -11.55 0.99
CA ALA A 62 -2.97 -10.27 1.33
C ALA A 62 -1.95 -9.12 1.36
N LEU A 63 -0.79 -9.32 1.99
CA LEU A 63 0.28 -8.32 2.04
C LEU A 63 0.85 -8.02 0.65
N VAL A 64 1.04 -9.02 -0.20
CA VAL A 64 1.44 -8.82 -1.60
C VAL A 64 0.42 -7.95 -2.36
N GLY A 65 -0.88 -8.19 -2.14
CA GLY A 65 -1.95 -7.37 -2.71
C GLY A 65 -1.89 -5.91 -2.25
N ILE A 66 -1.66 -5.68 -0.96
CA ILE A 66 -1.49 -4.35 -0.38
C ILE A 66 -0.27 -3.63 -0.99
N ILE A 67 0.88 -4.31 -1.04
CA ILE A 67 2.12 -3.76 -1.62
C ILE A 67 1.90 -3.35 -3.07
N ARG A 68 1.26 -4.21 -3.87
CA ARG A 68 0.97 -3.92 -5.29
C ARG A 68 0.07 -2.70 -5.44
N THR A 69 -1.01 -2.64 -4.67
CA THR A 69 -1.97 -1.52 -4.69
C THR A 69 -1.29 -0.20 -4.32
N ALA A 70 -0.45 -0.21 -3.29
CA ALA A 70 0.30 0.96 -2.87
C ALA A 70 1.36 1.39 -3.90
N MET A 71 2.01 0.46 -4.59
CA MET A 71 2.90 0.78 -5.71
C MET A 71 2.16 1.39 -6.91
N ASP A 72 0.98 0.86 -7.25
CA ASP A 72 0.16 1.39 -8.36
C ASP A 72 -0.28 2.84 -8.06
N ILE A 73 -0.73 3.11 -6.83
CA ILE A 73 -1.08 4.45 -6.36
C ILE A 73 0.14 5.37 -6.36
N TYR A 74 1.29 4.91 -5.88
CA TYR A 74 2.53 5.68 -5.89
C TYR A 74 2.92 6.09 -7.32
N ALA A 75 2.85 5.16 -8.28
CA ALA A 75 3.15 5.44 -9.69
C ALA A 75 2.16 6.46 -10.30
N GLU A 76 0.87 6.34 -10.00
CA GLU A 76 -0.15 7.32 -10.40
C GLU A 76 0.15 8.71 -9.80
N LEU A 77 0.57 8.76 -8.53
CA LEU A 77 0.91 10.00 -7.83
C LEU A 77 2.15 10.69 -8.42
N THR A 78 3.19 9.91 -8.75
CA THR A 78 4.37 10.41 -9.47
C THR A 78 3.97 10.98 -10.82
N SER A 79 3.12 10.27 -11.58
CA SER A 79 2.67 10.75 -12.90
C SER A 79 1.89 12.06 -12.82
N VAL A 80 0.99 12.20 -11.83
CA VAL A 80 0.25 13.45 -11.60
C VAL A 80 1.18 14.58 -11.19
N SER A 81 2.15 14.30 -10.31
CA SER A 81 3.18 15.28 -9.89
C SER A 81 4.03 15.77 -11.05
N GLU A 82 4.50 14.87 -11.92
CA GLU A 82 5.28 15.19 -13.11
C GLU A 82 4.49 16.03 -14.12
N LYS A 83 3.23 15.67 -14.37
CA LYS A 83 2.33 16.47 -15.23
C LYS A 83 2.14 17.88 -14.67
N TYR A 84 1.90 18.00 -13.37
CA TYR A 84 1.71 19.29 -12.70
C TYR A 84 2.96 20.17 -12.81
N ALA A 85 4.16 19.59 -12.59
CA ALA A 85 5.42 20.32 -12.75
C ALA A 85 5.67 20.80 -14.20
N ALA A 86 5.10 20.13 -15.20
CA ALA A 86 5.21 20.51 -16.60
C ALA A 86 4.17 21.56 -17.04
N THR A 87 3.10 21.77 -16.27
CA THR A 87 2.00 22.68 -16.59
C THR A 87 1.80 23.71 -15.47
N GLU A 88 2.70 24.69 -15.36
CA GLU A 88 2.54 25.79 -14.38
C GLU A 88 1.24 26.60 -14.57
N ASP A 89 0.57 26.50 -15.73
CA ASP A 89 -0.60 27.32 -16.09
C ASP A 89 -1.96 26.59 -16.19
N ASP A 90 -2.04 25.25 -16.09
CA ASP A 90 -3.31 24.50 -16.22
C ASP A 90 -3.68 23.73 -14.95
N ASN A 91 -4.05 24.48 -13.92
CA ASN A 91 -4.32 23.98 -12.57
C ASN A 91 -5.65 23.21 -12.42
N THR A 92 -6.50 23.18 -13.45
CA THR A 92 -7.90 22.72 -13.33
C THR A 92 -8.04 21.20 -13.54
N ILE A 93 -7.29 20.62 -14.47
CA ILE A 93 -7.37 19.19 -14.81
C ILE A 93 -6.64 18.35 -13.75
N THR A 94 -5.44 18.79 -13.37
CA THR A 94 -4.60 18.10 -12.38
C THR A 94 -5.18 18.11 -10.97
N ALA A 95 -5.96 19.13 -10.58
CA ALA A 95 -6.64 19.15 -9.28
C ALA A 95 -7.75 18.10 -9.16
N ALA A 96 -8.46 17.82 -10.26
CA ALA A 96 -9.47 16.77 -10.31
C ALA A 96 -8.83 15.37 -10.25
N GLU A 97 -7.74 15.16 -10.99
CA GLU A 97 -6.95 13.92 -10.97
C GLU A 97 -6.37 13.65 -9.57
N LEU A 98 -5.84 14.67 -8.88
CA LEU A 98 -5.33 14.52 -7.52
C LEU A 98 -6.43 14.18 -6.51
N ASN A 99 -7.61 14.84 -6.59
CA ASN A 99 -8.72 14.51 -5.70
C ASN A 99 -9.23 13.08 -5.92
N ALA A 100 -9.26 12.61 -7.17
CA ALA A 100 -9.59 11.22 -7.48
C ALA A 100 -8.57 10.25 -6.86
N LEU A 101 -7.28 10.59 -6.92
CA LEU A 101 -6.22 9.80 -6.34
C LEU A 101 -6.28 9.78 -4.80
N ILE A 102 -6.52 10.92 -4.14
CA ILE A 102 -6.77 10.99 -2.69
C ILE A 102 -7.97 10.12 -2.30
N THR A 103 -9.03 10.14 -3.10
CA THR A 103 -10.23 9.31 -2.86
C THR A 103 -9.89 7.82 -2.97
N LYS A 104 -9.07 7.44 -3.96
CA LYS A 104 -8.58 6.08 -4.16
C LYS A 104 -7.70 5.62 -3.00
N VAL A 105 -6.77 6.45 -2.54
CA VAL A 105 -5.95 6.17 -1.34
C VAL A 105 -6.83 5.88 -0.13
N LYS A 106 -7.84 6.72 0.15
CA LYS A 106 -8.76 6.49 1.28
C LYS A 106 -9.53 5.19 1.17
N ALA A 107 -9.88 4.76 -0.04
CA ALA A 107 -10.67 3.57 -0.29
C ALA A 107 -9.83 2.29 -0.26
N GLU A 108 -8.64 2.34 -0.85
CA GLU A 108 -7.81 1.15 -1.11
C GLU A 108 -6.67 0.98 -0.09
N LEU A 109 -6.27 2.05 0.61
CA LEU A 109 -5.22 2.06 1.63
C LEU A 109 -5.68 2.77 2.91
N PRO A 110 -6.67 2.23 3.67
CA PRO A 110 -7.26 2.90 4.83
C PRO A 110 -6.28 3.18 6.00
N GLY A 111 -5.05 2.66 5.95
CA GLY A 111 -3.99 2.91 6.93
C GLY A 111 -3.02 4.04 6.57
N VAL A 112 -3.16 4.67 5.40
CA VAL A 112 -2.33 5.83 5.00
C VAL A 112 -3.00 7.11 5.49
N GLU A 113 -2.36 7.82 6.43
CA GLU A 113 -2.81 9.14 6.87
C GLU A 113 -2.58 10.19 5.78
N LEU A 114 -3.49 11.17 5.67
CA LEU A 114 -3.52 12.22 4.64
C LEU A 114 -3.38 13.61 5.26
#